data_AF-A0A7Y5DQ26-F1
#
_entry.id   AF-A0A7Y5DQ26-F1
#
_cell.length_a   1.000
_cell.length_b   1.000
_cell.length_c   1.000
_cell.angle_alpha   90.00
_cell.angle_beta   90.00
_cell.angle_gamma   90.00
#
_symmetry.space_group_name_H-M   'P 1'
#
loop_
_entity.id
_entity.type
_entity.pdbx_description
1 polymer ?
#
loop_
_entity_poly.entity_id
_entity_poly.type
_entity_poly.pdbx_seq_one_letter_code
_entity_poly.pdbx_strand_id
1 'polypeptide(L)'
;MEKLEWKGTKQYPEILFYPVQGEFIYRGCVICEDTIAFHRPVIDMLSEFNRIYPDKPLKVIFGLEYTNTQGSKSINNIFGLIKAHCKSSHNQVTIRWYFNKDDEDIFNLGEDLRYHFNIPLELIEIDEYDDPLRIRRSGESPEVFFHKAEGIFEIKGNSITEKPIEFFQPLIRPIESMVWNNKEKHYTINIIIESCNRGSKDYIQRILSFFNECENVTAKWYYKQGNEEMHSLGQILKSELKYDLELIQI
;
A
#
# COMPACT_ATOMS: atom_id res chain seq x y z
N MET A 1 13.17 9.17 -14.72
CA MET A 1 12.92 7.73 -14.98
C MET A 1 11.44 7.48 -14.94
N GLU A 2 10.92 6.66 -15.85
CA GLU A 2 9.52 6.23 -15.83
C GLU A 2 9.26 5.24 -14.68
N LYS A 3 7.99 5.07 -14.31
CA LYS A 3 7.57 4.05 -13.34
C LYS A 3 7.55 2.67 -14.01
N LEU A 4 7.79 1.62 -13.24
CA LEU A 4 7.59 0.23 -13.64
C LEU A 4 6.42 -0.34 -12.86
N GLU A 5 5.43 -0.86 -13.55
CA GLU A 5 4.26 -1.51 -12.93
C GLU A 5 4.01 -2.82 -13.67
N TRP A 6 4.12 -3.93 -12.93
CA TRP A 6 3.82 -5.27 -13.42
C TRP A 6 2.79 -5.90 -12.51
N LYS A 7 1.63 -6.29 -13.06
CA LYS A 7 0.59 -6.95 -12.29
C LYS A 7 0.96 -8.41 -12.01
N GLY A 8 0.92 -8.79 -10.74
CA GLY A 8 1.21 -10.17 -10.31
C GLY A 8 0.21 -11.19 -10.85
N THR A 9 0.66 -12.44 -10.91
CA THR A 9 -0.14 -13.61 -11.28
C THR A 9 0.22 -14.77 -10.35
N LYS A 10 -0.35 -15.97 -10.57
CA LYS A 10 0.01 -17.17 -9.80
C LYS A 10 1.48 -17.60 -9.95
N GLN A 11 2.20 -17.12 -10.96
CA GLN A 11 3.59 -17.52 -11.23
C GLN A 11 4.59 -16.37 -11.22
N TYR A 12 4.09 -15.14 -11.36
CA TYR A 12 4.90 -13.93 -11.50
C TYR A 12 4.56 -12.97 -10.38
N PRO A 13 5.57 -12.37 -9.72
CA PRO A 13 5.32 -11.39 -8.68
C PRO A 13 4.71 -10.13 -9.29
N GLU A 14 3.98 -9.39 -8.47
CA GLU A 14 3.73 -7.99 -8.74
C GLU A 14 5.01 -7.19 -8.46
N ILE A 15 5.35 -6.29 -9.38
CA ILE A 15 6.52 -5.42 -9.27
C ILE A 15 6.07 -4.00 -9.52
N LEU A 16 6.17 -3.14 -8.51
CA LEU A 16 5.90 -1.72 -8.64
C LEU A 16 7.15 -0.94 -8.23
N PHE A 17 7.73 -0.18 -9.15
CA PHE A 17 8.88 0.67 -8.86
C PHE A 17 8.64 2.10 -9.32
N TYR A 18 8.74 3.03 -8.36
CA TYR A 18 8.47 4.45 -8.53
C TYR A 18 9.73 5.27 -8.16
N PRO A 19 10.68 5.46 -9.09
CA PRO A 19 11.95 6.15 -8.86
C PRO A 19 11.81 7.59 -8.34
N VAL A 20 10.76 8.30 -8.77
CA VAL A 20 10.54 9.69 -8.35
C VAL A 20 10.09 9.77 -6.89
N GLN A 21 9.44 8.74 -6.38
CA GLN A 21 8.95 8.64 -5.00
C GLN A 21 9.94 7.90 -4.09
N GLY A 22 10.85 7.12 -4.67
CA GLY A 22 11.74 6.25 -3.92
C GLY A 22 10.96 5.10 -3.28
N GLU A 23 10.09 4.44 -4.04
CA GLU A 23 9.26 3.34 -3.54
C GLU A 23 9.34 2.13 -4.45
N PHE A 24 9.64 0.97 -3.87
CA PHE A 24 9.76 -0.30 -4.55
C PHE A 24 8.95 -1.37 -3.82
N ILE A 25 8.05 -2.04 -4.53
CA ILE A 25 7.18 -3.11 -4.02
C ILE A 25 7.41 -4.34 -4.88
N TYR A 26 7.62 -5.47 -4.22
CA TYR A 26 7.85 -6.76 -4.86
C TYR A 26 7.10 -7.85 -4.08
N ARG A 27 6.08 -8.46 -4.66
CA ARG A 27 5.20 -9.38 -3.92
C ARG A 27 4.58 -10.50 -4.73
N GLY A 28 4.15 -11.57 -4.07
CA GLY A 28 3.45 -12.72 -4.68
C GLY A 28 4.38 -13.89 -4.99
N CYS A 29 4.02 -14.71 -5.98
CA CYS A 29 4.75 -15.92 -6.34
C CYS A 29 5.87 -15.68 -7.36
N VAL A 30 7.02 -16.30 -7.16
CA VAL A 30 8.17 -16.25 -8.08
C VAL A 30 8.57 -17.66 -8.50
N ILE A 31 7.83 -18.20 -9.46
CA ILE A 31 8.00 -19.58 -9.96
C ILE A 31 8.00 -19.70 -11.47
N CYS A 32 8.17 -18.59 -12.19
CA CYS A 32 8.29 -18.60 -13.63
C CYS A 32 9.54 -19.36 -14.11
N GLU A 33 9.49 -19.89 -15.33
CA GLU A 33 10.57 -20.74 -15.88
C GLU A 33 11.85 -19.94 -16.15
N ASP A 34 11.73 -18.73 -16.73
CA ASP A 34 12.85 -17.83 -16.98
C ASP A 34 12.83 -16.61 -16.04
N THR A 35 13.16 -16.89 -14.77
CA THR A 35 13.25 -15.84 -13.74
C THR A 35 14.32 -14.80 -14.06
N ILE A 36 15.35 -15.11 -14.87
CA ILE A 36 16.43 -14.17 -15.16
C ILE A 36 15.94 -13.12 -16.17
N ALA A 37 15.38 -13.56 -17.29
CA ALA A 37 14.85 -12.64 -18.29
C ALA A 37 13.72 -11.78 -17.71
N PHE A 38 12.85 -12.39 -16.88
CA PHE A 38 11.76 -11.66 -16.24
C PHE A 38 12.22 -10.57 -15.28
N HIS A 39 13.27 -10.80 -14.48
CA HIS A 39 13.76 -9.80 -13.51
C HIS A 39 14.71 -8.77 -14.11
N ARG A 40 15.17 -8.97 -15.34
CA ARG A 40 16.11 -8.05 -15.98
C ARG A 40 15.63 -6.59 -16.00
N PRO A 41 14.37 -6.27 -16.37
CA PRO A 41 13.89 -4.89 -16.35
C PRO A 41 13.96 -4.23 -14.97
N VAL A 42 13.62 -4.95 -13.89
CA VAL A 42 13.68 -4.40 -12.52
C VAL A 42 15.12 -4.26 -12.02
N ILE A 43 16.00 -5.19 -12.38
CA ILE A 43 17.44 -5.14 -12.07
C ILE A 43 18.07 -3.93 -12.77
N ASP A 44 17.84 -3.77 -14.08
CA ASP A 44 18.38 -2.66 -14.87
C ASP A 44 17.86 -1.32 -14.33
N MET A 45 16.59 -1.26 -13.96
CA MET A 45 15.97 -0.06 -13.41
C MET A 45 16.49 0.29 -12.01
N LEU A 46 16.70 -0.68 -11.12
CA LEU A 46 17.31 -0.44 -9.80
C LEU A 46 18.77 0.03 -9.94
N SER A 47 19.53 -0.58 -10.86
CA SER A 47 20.89 -0.15 -11.17
C SER A 47 20.94 1.30 -11.65
N GLU A 48 20.05 1.67 -12.57
CA GLU A 48 19.95 3.03 -13.08
C GLU A 48 19.46 4.03 -12.01
N PHE A 49 18.52 3.61 -11.15
CA PHE A 49 18.06 4.41 -10.01
C PHE A 49 19.22 4.74 -9.06
N ASN A 50 20.03 3.74 -8.70
CA ASN A 50 21.19 3.94 -7.82
C ASN A 50 22.21 4.92 -8.43
N ARG A 51 22.33 4.95 -9.77
CA ARG A 51 23.23 5.84 -10.50
C ARG A 51 22.71 7.27 -10.59
N ILE A 52 21.42 7.45 -10.89
CA ILE A 52 20.81 8.76 -11.08
C ILE A 52 20.48 9.43 -9.73
N TYR A 53 20.06 8.64 -8.75
CA TYR A 53 19.52 9.12 -7.48
C TYR A 53 20.24 8.52 -6.25
N PRO A 54 21.58 8.58 -6.15
CA PRO A 54 22.36 7.84 -5.14
C PRO A 54 21.98 8.16 -3.69
N ASP A 55 21.51 9.37 -3.40
CA ASP A 55 21.16 9.83 -2.05
C ASP A 55 19.66 9.76 -1.76
N LYS A 56 18.85 9.28 -2.70
CA LYS A 56 17.40 9.34 -2.57
C LYS A 56 16.89 8.31 -1.57
N PRO A 57 16.00 8.69 -0.63
CA PRO A 57 15.29 7.73 0.20
C PRO A 57 14.65 6.63 -0.63
N LEU A 58 14.72 5.38 -0.15
CA LEU A 58 14.12 4.23 -0.80
C LEU A 58 13.33 3.40 0.21
N LYS A 59 12.02 3.33 0.03
CA LYS A 59 11.12 2.44 0.77
C LYS A 59 10.93 1.17 -0.04
N VAL A 60 11.28 0.03 0.52
CA VAL A 60 11.14 -1.28 -0.09
C VAL A 60 10.18 -2.14 0.70
N ILE A 61 9.20 -2.72 0.01
CA ILE A 61 8.26 -3.69 0.57
C ILE A 61 8.41 -4.99 -0.21
N PHE A 62 8.83 -6.02 0.49
CA PHE A 62 8.76 -7.40 0.02
C PHE A 62 7.61 -8.11 0.68
N GLY A 63 7.00 -9.01 -0.07
CA GLY A 63 6.65 -10.26 0.58
C GLY A 63 6.05 -11.27 -0.37
N LEU A 64 6.53 -12.45 -0.14
CA LEU A 64 6.46 -13.53 -1.07
C LEU A 64 5.43 -14.49 -0.56
N GLU A 65 4.65 -15.02 -1.49
CA GLU A 65 3.77 -16.14 -1.18
C GLU A 65 4.51 -17.45 -1.38
N TYR A 66 5.39 -17.51 -2.38
CA TYR A 66 6.21 -18.68 -2.67
C TYR A 66 7.32 -18.32 -3.66
N THR A 67 8.50 -18.96 -3.55
CA THR A 67 9.56 -18.84 -4.55
C THR A 67 10.26 -20.18 -4.76
N ASN A 68 10.66 -20.46 -6.00
CA ASN A 68 11.56 -21.57 -6.29
C ASN A 68 13.04 -21.13 -6.21
N THR A 69 13.96 -22.08 -6.31
CA THR A 69 15.41 -21.81 -6.25
C THR A 69 15.90 -20.80 -7.28
N GLN A 70 15.30 -20.76 -8.47
CA GLN A 70 15.68 -19.76 -9.49
C GLN A 70 15.18 -18.36 -9.09
N GLY A 71 13.96 -18.26 -8.57
CA GLY A 71 13.38 -17.03 -8.04
C GLY A 71 14.23 -16.46 -6.90
N SER A 72 14.66 -17.30 -5.96
CA SER A 72 15.58 -16.89 -4.88
C SER A 72 16.87 -16.28 -5.41
N LYS A 73 17.45 -16.80 -6.50
CA LYS A 73 18.66 -16.20 -7.12
C LYS A 73 18.39 -14.80 -7.68
N SER A 74 17.25 -14.60 -8.34
CA SER A 74 16.87 -13.27 -8.84
C SER A 74 16.59 -12.28 -7.70
N ILE A 75 15.94 -12.73 -6.62
CA ILE A 75 15.73 -11.92 -5.41
C ILE A 75 17.08 -11.51 -4.80
N ASN A 76 18.04 -12.42 -4.70
CA ASN A 76 19.40 -12.09 -4.23
C ASN A 76 20.05 -10.98 -5.07
N ASN A 77 19.90 -11.01 -6.40
CA ASN A 77 20.43 -9.95 -7.27
C ASN A 77 19.79 -8.59 -6.99
N ILE A 78 18.47 -8.56 -6.78
CA ILE A 78 17.73 -7.35 -6.39
C ILE A 78 18.24 -6.81 -5.04
N PHE A 79 18.41 -7.67 -4.06
CA PHE A 79 18.95 -7.30 -2.74
C PHE A 79 20.38 -6.76 -2.81
N GLY A 80 21.22 -7.29 -3.71
CA GLY A 80 22.55 -6.75 -3.97
C GLY A 80 22.51 -5.28 -4.42
N LEU A 81 21.56 -4.92 -5.28
CA LEU A 81 21.36 -3.53 -5.72
C LEU A 81 20.79 -2.64 -4.60
N ILE A 82 19.86 -3.15 -3.80
CA ILE A 82 19.34 -2.41 -2.64
C ILE A 82 20.47 -2.16 -1.62
N LYS A 83 21.32 -3.16 -1.36
CA LYS A 83 22.49 -3.01 -0.49
C LYS A 83 23.48 -1.97 -1.02
N ALA A 84 23.71 -1.94 -2.34
CA ALA A 84 24.55 -0.91 -2.95
C ALA A 84 23.97 0.49 -2.71
N HIS A 85 22.64 0.65 -2.83
CA HIS A 85 21.95 1.90 -2.56
C HIS A 85 22.05 2.34 -1.08
N CYS A 86 21.98 1.38 -0.15
CA CYS A 86 22.15 1.64 1.29
C CYS A 86 23.53 2.20 1.64
N LYS A 87 24.57 1.95 0.84
CA LYS A 87 25.92 2.48 1.10
C LYS A 87 26.05 3.96 0.72
N SER A 88 25.31 4.38 -0.31
CA SER A 88 25.38 5.73 -0.87
C SER A 88 24.44 6.69 -0.12
N SER A 89 23.22 6.24 0.12
CA SER A 89 22.23 7.00 0.88
C SER A 89 22.57 6.96 2.37
N HIS A 90 22.75 8.12 3.00
CA HIS A 90 23.05 8.26 4.44
C HIS A 90 21.85 7.83 5.33
N ASN A 91 21.48 6.55 5.29
CA ASN A 91 20.44 5.90 6.10
C ASN A 91 18.98 6.26 5.79
N GLN A 92 18.60 6.40 4.52
CA GLN A 92 17.18 6.60 4.15
C GLN A 92 16.59 5.43 3.36
N VAL A 93 17.10 4.21 3.57
CA VAL A 93 16.48 2.99 3.04
C VAL A 93 15.69 2.30 4.14
N THR A 94 14.40 2.08 3.91
CA THR A 94 13.53 1.30 4.80
C THR A 94 13.12 0.03 4.06
N ILE A 95 13.34 -1.14 4.63
CA ILE A 95 13.04 -2.41 3.99
C ILE A 95 12.13 -3.21 4.91
N ARG A 96 10.94 -3.57 4.43
CA ARG A 96 9.97 -4.40 5.14
C ARG A 96 9.76 -5.69 4.38
N TRP A 97 9.78 -6.81 5.09
CA TRP A 97 9.55 -8.14 4.57
C TRP A 97 8.37 -8.74 5.29
N TYR A 98 7.26 -8.88 4.56
CA TYR A 98 6.03 -9.45 5.05
C TYR A 98 6.01 -10.95 4.76
N PHE A 99 5.67 -11.76 5.75
CA PHE A 99 5.59 -13.23 5.62
C PHE A 99 4.39 -13.78 6.39
N ASN A 100 3.76 -14.82 5.86
CA ASN A 100 2.67 -15.48 6.56
C ASN A 100 3.21 -16.16 7.84
N LYS A 101 2.55 -16.00 8.98
CA LYS A 101 2.93 -16.61 10.27
C LYS A 101 3.09 -18.13 10.20
N ASP A 102 2.36 -18.77 9.30
CA ASP A 102 2.35 -20.22 9.09
C ASP A 102 3.34 -20.65 8.00
N ASP A 103 4.13 -19.71 7.42
CA ASP A 103 5.11 -19.95 6.36
C ASP A 103 6.56 -19.71 6.84
N GLU A 104 7.12 -20.75 7.45
CA GLU A 104 8.49 -20.76 7.98
C GLU A 104 9.55 -20.64 6.87
N ASP A 105 9.27 -21.11 5.65
CA ASP A 105 10.21 -21.06 4.53
C ASP A 105 10.42 -19.61 4.05
N ILE A 106 9.34 -18.83 3.93
CA ILE A 106 9.42 -17.42 3.56
C ILE A 106 10.02 -16.57 4.69
N PHE A 107 9.75 -16.91 5.95
CA PHE A 107 10.43 -16.30 7.10
C PHE A 107 11.94 -16.53 7.02
N ASN A 108 12.37 -17.79 6.89
CA ASN A 108 13.77 -18.18 6.83
C ASN A 108 14.51 -17.53 5.66
N LEU A 109 13.85 -17.42 4.49
CA LEU A 109 14.42 -16.69 3.35
C LEU A 109 14.66 -15.21 3.67
N GLY A 110 13.72 -14.54 4.35
CA GLY A 110 13.88 -13.16 4.79
C GLY A 110 15.04 -13.00 5.77
N GLU A 111 15.18 -13.93 6.73
CA GLU A 111 16.30 -13.98 7.68
C GLU A 111 17.66 -14.17 6.99
N ASP A 112 17.74 -15.12 6.05
CA ASP A 112 18.94 -15.39 5.27
C ASP A 112 19.38 -14.16 4.50
N LEU A 113 18.45 -13.46 3.84
CA LEU A 113 18.73 -12.23 3.10
C LEU A 113 19.18 -11.10 4.03
N ARG A 114 18.54 -10.94 5.19
CA ARG A 114 18.92 -9.94 6.21
C ARG A 114 20.35 -10.15 6.67
N TYR A 115 20.70 -11.39 7.01
CA TYR A 115 22.05 -11.77 7.45
C TYR A 115 23.08 -11.62 6.32
N HIS A 116 22.79 -12.15 5.13
CA HIS A 116 23.70 -12.15 3.98
C HIS A 116 24.08 -10.75 3.53
N PHE A 117 23.10 -9.84 3.42
CA PHE A 117 23.33 -8.48 2.93
C PHE A 117 23.66 -7.48 4.04
N ASN A 118 23.45 -7.84 5.31
CA ASN A 118 23.64 -6.96 6.47
C ASN A 118 22.92 -5.62 6.26
N ILE A 119 21.61 -5.68 6.03
CA ILE A 119 20.73 -4.53 5.74
C ILE A 119 19.67 -4.38 6.86
N PRO A 120 19.14 -3.17 7.10
CA PRO A 120 18.07 -2.95 8.08
C PRO A 120 16.73 -3.44 7.53
N LEU A 121 16.58 -4.77 7.41
CA LEU A 121 15.35 -5.44 6.99
C LEU A 121 14.49 -5.78 8.21
N GLU A 122 13.29 -5.20 8.24
CA GLU A 122 12.25 -5.45 9.23
C GLU A 122 11.37 -6.62 8.77
N LEU A 123 11.37 -7.73 9.52
CA LEU A 123 10.48 -8.87 9.29
C LEU A 123 9.15 -8.62 9.98
N ILE A 124 8.05 -8.73 9.24
CA ILE A 124 6.69 -8.46 9.71
C ILE A 124 5.84 -9.70 9.46
N GLU A 125 5.40 -10.33 10.54
CA GLU A 125 4.50 -11.48 10.53
C GLU A 125 3.06 -11.03 10.20
N ILE A 126 2.36 -11.78 9.34
CA ILE A 126 0.95 -11.53 8.98
C ILE A 126 0.15 -12.84 8.95
N ASP A 127 -1.15 -12.80 9.33
CA ASP A 127 -2.03 -13.98 9.31
C ASP A 127 -2.36 -14.46 7.88
N GLU A 128 -2.52 -13.50 6.96
CA GLU A 128 -2.70 -13.73 5.53
C GLU A 128 -1.97 -12.62 4.78
N TYR A 129 -1.61 -12.87 3.51
CA TYR A 129 -0.95 -11.90 2.64
C TYR A 129 -1.90 -10.74 2.32
N ASP A 130 -2.04 -9.83 3.27
CA ASP A 130 -2.94 -8.71 3.21
C ASP A 130 -2.22 -7.50 2.64
N ASP A 131 -2.13 -7.45 1.31
CA ASP A 131 -1.67 -6.23 0.68
C ASP A 131 -2.61 -5.08 1.06
N PRO A 132 -2.10 -4.01 1.71
CA PRO A 132 -2.91 -2.84 1.93
C PRO A 132 -3.38 -2.30 0.59
N LEU A 133 -4.70 -2.20 0.44
CA LEU A 133 -5.28 -1.62 -0.76
C LEU A 133 -4.87 -0.14 -0.83
N ARG A 134 -3.99 0.17 -1.79
CA ARG A 134 -3.42 1.51 -1.97
C ARG A 134 -3.78 2.06 -3.34
N ILE A 135 -4.40 3.24 -3.35
CA ILE A 135 -4.51 4.09 -4.53
C ILE A 135 -3.74 5.38 -4.25
N ARG A 136 -2.89 5.80 -5.18
CA ARG A 136 -2.08 7.02 -5.03
C ARG A 136 -2.91 8.25 -5.35
N ARG A 137 -2.61 9.36 -4.68
CA ARG A 137 -3.17 10.68 -5.01
C ARG A 137 -2.81 11.08 -6.44
N SER A 138 -3.75 11.73 -7.11
CA SER A 138 -3.50 12.53 -8.31
C SER A 138 -3.96 13.98 -8.07
N GLY A 139 -3.93 14.84 -9.10
CA GLY A 139 -4.51 16.18 -9.00
C GLY A 139 -6.01 16.16 -8.67
N GLU A 140 -6.72 15.13 -9.15
CA GLU A 140 -8.18 15.04 -9.14
C GLU A 140 -8.73 13.87 -8.32
N SER A 141 -7.88 12.91 -7.94
CA SER A 141 -8.27 11.72 -7.18
C SER A 141 -7.51 11.64 -5.86
N PRO A 142 -8.16 11.14 -4.78
CA PRO A 142 -7.52 11.08 -3.48
C PRO A 142 -6.53 9.92 -3.45
N GLU A 143 -5.58 10.00 -2.52
CA GLU A 143 -4.90 8.82 -2.02
C GLU A 143 -5.87 8.01 -1.17
N VAL A 144 -5.85 6.69 -1.31
CA VAL A 144 -6.58 5.74 -0.49
C VAL A 144 -5.58 4.73 0.04
N PHE A 145 -5.63 4.46 1.33
CA PHE A 145 -4.83 3.43 1.99
C PHE A 145 -5.75 2.61 2.89
N PHE A 146 -5.79 1.30 2.70
CA PHE A 146 -6.51 0.40 3.58
C PHE A 146 -5.61 -0.75 4.01
N HIS A 147 -5.08 -0.66 5.23
CA HIS A 147 -4.34 -1.74 5.89
C HIS A 147 -5.35 -2.70 6.51
N LYS A 148 -5.64 -3.82 5.84
CA LYS A 148 -6.75 -4.66 6.28
C LYS A 148 -6.40 -5.46 7.54
N ALA A 149 -5.15 -5.89 7.71
CA ALA A 149 -4.67 -6.56 8.92
C ALA A 149 -4.81 -5.66 10.16
N GLU A 150 -4.45 -4.37 10.05
CA GLU A 150 -4.54 -3.40 11.14
C GLU A 150 -5.92 -2.71 11.26
N GLY A 151 -6.81 -2.90 10.28
CA GLY A 151 -8.11 -2.22 10.25
C GLY A 151 -8.01 -0.70 10.01
N ILE A 152 -6.95 -0.23 9.35
CA ILE A 152 -6.72 1.22 9.12
C ILE A 152 -7.19 1.59 7.72
N PHE A 153 -8.19 2.47 7.61
CA PHE A 153 -8.65 3.07 6.35
C PHE A 153 -8.36 4.58 6.34
N GLU A 154 -7.62 5.05 5.34
CA GLU A 154 -7.34 6.46 5.12
C GLU A 154 -7.68 6.88 3.70
N ILE A 155 -8.30 8.06 3.56
CA ILE A 155 -8.54 8.69 2.27
C ILE A 155 -8.16 10.18 2.35
N LYS A 156 -7.30 10.64 1.44
CA LYS A 156 -6.70 11.98 1.51
C LYS A 156 -6.56 12.67 0.15
N GLY A 157 -6.99 13.92 0.06
CA GLY A 157 -6.76 14.80 -1.10
C GLY A 157 -8.06 15.22 -1.81
N ASN A 158 -7.96 15.52 -3.11
CA ASN A 158 -9.11 15.92 -3.91
C ASN A 158 -9.84 14.68 -4.45
N SER A 159 -11.17 14.65 -4.38
CA SER A 159 -12.00 13.64 -5.04
C SER A 159 -12.96 14.28 -6.02
N ILE A 160 -12.38 14.80 -7.10
CA ILE A 160 -13.06 15.60 -8.13
C ILE A 160 -12.96 14.98 -9.53
N THR A 161 -12.42 13.77 -9.65
CA THR A 161 -12.35 13.02 -10.92
C THR A 161 -13.69 12.97 -11.65
N GLU A 162 -13.66 13.14 -12.98
CA GLU A 162 -14.83 13.01 -13.86
C GLU A 162 -15.38 11.59 -13.92
N LYS A 163 -14.58 10.59 -13.51
CA LYS A 163 -14.91 9.17 -13.56
C LYS A 163 -14.86 8.50 -12.18
N PRO A 164 -15.71 8.91 -11.23
CA PRO A 164 -15.67 8.39 -9.87
C PRO A 164 -15.91 6.87 -9.81
N ILE A 165 -16.73 6.32 -10.71
CA ILE A 165 -16.96 4.87 -10.78
C ILE A 165 -15.67 4.09 -11.09
N GLU A 166 -14.87 4.52 -12.06
CA GLU A 166 -13.61 3.83 -12.43
C GLU A 166 -12.60 3.89 -11.28
N PHE A 167 -12.61 4.97 -10.50
CA PHE A 167 -11.75 5.13 -9.33
C PHE A 167 -12.19 4.29 -8.12
N PHE A 168 -13.47 4.38 -7.73
CA PHE A 168 -13.95 3.77 -6.48
C PHE A 168 -14.35 2.30 -6.62
N GLN A 169 -14.81 1.86 -7.79
CA GLN A 169 -15.22 0.45 -8.01
C GLN A 169 -14.17 -0.59 -7.55
N PRO A 170 -12.86 -0.46 -7.87
CA PRO A 170 -11.87 -1.42 -7.39
C PRO A 170 -11.68 -1.41 -5.87
N LEU A 171 -12.10 -0.35 -5.16
CA LEU A 171 -12.04 -0.26 -3.71
C LEU A 171 -13.23 -0.95 -3.01
N ILE A 172 -14.41 -0.90 -3.63
CA ILE A 172 -15.68 -1.28 -3.01
C ILE A 172 -15.66 -2.72 -2.51
N ARG A 173 -15.47 -3.70 -3.40
CA ARG A 173 -15.57 -5.12 -3.03
C ARG A 173 -14.51 -5.55 -2.00
N PRO A 174 -13.21 -5.18 -2.14
CA PRO A 174 -12.22 -5.57 -1.14
C PRO A 174 -12.50 -5.03 0.25
N ILE A 175 -12.93 -3.75 0.37
CA ILE A 175 -13.26 -3.15 1.66
C ILE A 175 -14.53 -3.79 2.23
N GLU A 176 -15.61 -3.85 1.44
CA GLU A 176 -16.89 -4.44 1.85
C GLU A 176 -16.72 -5.88 2.35
N SER A 177 -16.05 -6.72 1.58
CA SER A 177 -15.85 -8.14 1.93
C SER A 177 -15.05 -8.31 3.21
N MET A 178 -14.01 -7.50 3.40
CA MET A 178 -13.18 -7.59 4.60
C MET A 178 -13.96 -7.17 5.84
N VAL A 179 -14.64 -6.03 5.76
CA VAL A 179 -15.41 -5.47 6.87
C VAL A 179 -16.57 -6.40 7.25
N TRP A 180 -17.24 -6.98 6.26
CA TRP A 180 -18.32 -7.94 6.48
C TRP A 180 -17.89 -9.18 7.27
N ASN A 181 -16.67 -9.67 7.02
CA ASN A 181 -16.13 -10.88 7.64
C ASN A 181 -15.44 -10.64 8.99
N ASN A 182 -15.20 -9.39 9.39
CA ASN A 182 -14.43 -9.03 10.59
C ASN A 182 -15.10 -7.85 11.31
N LYS A 183 -16.32 -8.03 11.82
CA LYS A 183 -17.13 -6.94 12.41
C LYS A 183 -16.68 -6.55 13.83
N GLU A 184 -16.09 -7.51 14.54
CA GLU A 184 -15.53 -7.39 15.88
C GLU A 184 -14.18 -6.64 15.90
N LYS A 185 -13.51 -6.56 14.75
CA LYS A 185 -12.22 -5.88 14.59
C LYS A 185 -12.33 -4.38 14.90
N HIS A 186 -11.28 -3.82 15.48
CA HIS A 186 -11.15 -2.37 15.62
C HIS A 186 -10.76 -1.74 14.29
N TYR A 187 -11.52 -0.73 13.85
CA TYR A 187 -11.22 0.04 12.65
C TYR A 187 -10.84 1.48 13.00
N THR A 188 -9.73 1.95 12.42
CA THR A 188 -9.36 3.37 12.43
C THR A 188 -9.60 3.98 11.05
N ILE A 189 -10.44 5.01 10.99
CA ILE A 189 -10.87 5.67 9.75
C ILE A 189 -10.42 7.14 9.78
N ASN A 190 -9.53 7.54 8.87
CA ASN A 190 -9.09 8.93 8.73
C ASN A 190 -9.48 9.48 7.35
N ILE A 191 -10.27 10.55 7.34
CA ILE A 191 -10.81 11.15 6.11
C ILE A 191 -10.34 12.60 6.00
N ILE A 192 -9.55 12.91 4.98
CA ILE A 192 -8.91 14.22 4.78
C ILE A 192 -9.19 14.66 3.33
N ILE A 193 -10.43 15.05 3.05
CA ILE A 193 -10.83 15.48 1.71
C ILE A 193 -10.73 16.99 1.58
N GLU A 194 -9.99 17.45 0.56
CA GLU A 194 -9.79 18.88 0.29
C GLU A 194 -10.96 19.47 -0.51
N SER A 195 -11.43 18.73 -1.51
CA SER A 195 -12.56 19.04 -2.39
C SER A 195 -13.21 17.75 -2.89
N CYS A 196 -14.53 17.73 -3.08
CA CYS A 196 -15.24 16.52 -3.51
C CYS A 196 -16.42 16.85 -4.45
N ASN A 197 -16.49 16.19 -5.61
CA ASN A 197 -17.65 16.34 -6.50
C ASN A 197 -18.83 15.44 -6.06
N ARG A 198 -20.03 15.67 -6.60
CA ARG A 198 -21.24 14.93 -6.19
C ARG A 198 -21.08 13.41 -6.34
N GLY A 199 -20.56 12.94 -7.47
CA GLY A 199 -20.39 11.50 -7.70
C GLY A 199 -19.42 10.85 -6.71
N SER A 200 -18.34 11.54 -6.34
CA SER A 200 -17.40 11.06 -5.33
C SER A 200 -17.98 11.04 -3.91
N LYS A 201 -18.85 12.00 -3.56
CA LYS A 201 -19.52 12.04 -2.25
C LYS A 201 -20.29 10.74 -1.99
N ASP A 202 -21.05 10.27 -2.98
CA ASP A 202 -21.85 9.05 -2.90
C ASP A 202 -20.97 7.80 -2.65
N TYR A 203 -19.80 7.71 -3.30
CA TYR A 203 -18.89 6.57 -3.10
C TYR A 203 -18.16 6.61 -1.75
N ILE A 204 -17.75 7.80 -1.29
CA ILE A 204 -17.15 7.97 0.04
C ILE A 204 -18.17 7.56 1.10
N GLN A 205 -19.40 8.08 1.03
CA GLN A 205 -20.49 7.71 1.92
C GLN A 205 -20.75 6.20 1.89
N ARG A 206 -20.79 5.58 0.70
CA ARG A 206 -20.96 4.14 0.55
C ARG A 206 -19.85 3.35 1.25
N ILE A 207 -18.58 3.71 1.05
CA ILE A 207 -17.45 3.02 1.70
C ILE A 207 -17.56 3.14 3.22
N LEU A 208 -17.82 4.34 3.73
CA LEU A 208 -17.98 4.60 5.16
C LEU A 208 -19.15 3.82 5.76
N SER A 209 -20.22 3.60 4.99
CA SER A 209 -21.38 2.84 5.44
C SER A 209 -21.09 1.35 5.68
N PHE A 210 -20.02 0.79 5.09
CA PHE A 210 -19.65 -0.61 5.35
C PHE A 210 -19.31 -0.88 6.82
N PHE A 211 -18.76 0.14 7.50
CA PHE A 211 -18.36 0.05 8.91
C PHE A 211 -19.53 0.27 9.89
N ASN A 212 -20.75 0.53 9.41
CA ASN A 212 -21.92 0.80 10.27
C ASN A 212 -22.30 -0.37 11.19
N GLU A 213 -21.94 -1.60 10.81
CA GLU A 213 -22.24 -2.82 11.57
C GLU A 213 -21.01 -3.34 12.35
N CYS A 214 -19.94 -2.55 12.43
CA CYS A 214 -18.74 -2.90 13.20
C CYS A 214 -18.91 -2.48 14.67
N GLU A 215 -18.34 -3.29 15.58
CA GLU A 215 -18.44 -3.05 17.02
C GLU A 215 -17.51 -1.92 17.49
N ASN A 216 -16.34 -1.78 16.86
CA ASN A 216 -15.27 -0.90 17.30
C ASN A 216 -14.76 -0.04 16.13
N VAL A 217 -15.21 1.23 16.06
CA VAL A 217 -14.79 2.16 15.01
C VAL A 217 -14.33 3.49 15.61
N THR A 218 -13.10 3.88 15.30
CA THR A 218 -12.55 5.22 15.57
C THR A 218 -12.49 5.99 14.26
N ALA A 219 -13.42 6.93 14.02
CA ALA A 219 -13.50 7.67 12.76
C ALA A 219 -13.28 9.16 12.94
N LYS A 220 -12.42 9.75 12.10
CA LYS A 220 -12.04 11.16 12.11
C LYS A 220 -12.18 11.78 10.73
N TRP A 221 -12.91 12.89 10.65
CA TRP A 221 -13.06 13.73 9.48
C TRP A 221 -12.29 15.04 9.68
N TYR A 222 -11.22 15.22 8.93
CA TYR A 222 -10.38 16.41 8.97
C TYR A 222 -10.78 17.40 7.88
N TYR A 223 -10.95 18.67 8.25
CA TYR A 223 -11.26 19.75 7.30
C TYR A 223 -10.43 21.00 7.62
N LYS A 224 -10.05 21.73 6.57
CA LYS A 224 -9.27 22.97 6.74
C LYS A 224 -10.13 24.10 7.30
N GLN A 225 -9.54 24.97 8.11
CA GLN A 225 -10.18 26.23 8.50
C GLN A 225 -10.71 27.01 7.29
N GLY A 226 -11.98 27.44 7.36
CA GLY A 226 -12.65 28.17 6.29
C GLY A 226 -13.22 27.29 5.16
N ASN A 227 -13.00 25.97 5.17
CA ASN A 227 -13.63 25.05 4.23
C ASN A 227 -15.02 24.61 4.73
N GLU A 228 -16.01 25.51 4.59
CA GLU A 228 -17.38 25.24 5.04
C GLU A 228 -18.05 24.09 4.27
N GLU A 229 -17.65 23.84 3.02
CA GLU A 229 -18.19 22.74 2.23
C GLU A 229 -17.81 21.39 2.86
N MET A 230 -16.53 21.18 3.17
CA MET A 230 -16.06 19.93 3.78
C MET A 230 -16.53 19.79 5.24
N HIS A 231 -16.66 20.90 5.97
CA HIS A 231 -17.31 20.87 7.29
C HIS A 231 -18.76 20.39 7.17
N SER A 232 -19.54 20.95 6.26
CA SER A 232 -20.95 20.57 6.05
C SER A 232 -21.10 19.12 5.60
N LEU A 233 -20.23 18.64 4.69
CA LEU A 233 -20.21 17.24 4.29
C LEU A 233 -19.89 16.31 5.48
N GLY A 234 -18.93 16.68 6.33
CA GLY A 234 -18.62 15.94 7.55
C GLY A 234 -19.81 15.86 8.51
N GLN A 235 -20.59 16.94 8.65
CA GLN A 235 -21.80 16.95 9.49
C GLN A 235 -22.90 16.04 8.93
N ILE A 236 -23.10 16.04 7.61
CA ILE A 236 -24.05 15.14 6.94
C ILE A 236 -23.66 13.69 7.21
N LEU A 237 -22.40 13.32 6.92
CA LEU A 237 -21.91 11.97 7.15
C LEU A 237 -22.02 11.55 8.63
N LYS A 238 -21.69 12.46 9.56
CA LYS A 238 -21.86 12.21 11.00
C LYS A 238 -23.31 11.87 11.38
N SER A 239 -24.29 12.47 10.71
CA SER A 239 -25.71 12.21 10.97
C SER A 239 -26.23 10.90 10.36
N GLU A 240 -25.55 10.36 9.35
CA GLU A 240 -25.99 9.17 8.59
C GLU A 240 -25.28 7.88 9.01
N LEU A 241 -24.06 7.99 9.56
CA LEU A 241 -23.27 6.85 10.03
C LEU A 241 -23.73 6.37 11.40
N LYS A 242 -23.61 5.06 11.65
CA LYS A 242 -24.03 4.44 12.92
C LYS A 242 -22.95 4.45 14.00
N TYR A 243 -21.74 4.87 13.66
CA TYR A 243 -20.61 5.08 14.58
C TYR A 243 -20.30 6.58 14.69
N ASP A 244 -19.63 6.97 15.78
CA ASP A 244 -19.25 8.38 15.96
C ASP A 244 -18.16 8.78 14.96
N LEU A 245 -18.44 9.85 14.21
CA LEU A 245 -17.49 10.52 13.34
C LEU A 245 -17.05 11.81 14.02
N GLU A 246 -15.80 11.87 14.47
CA GLU A 246 -15.21 13.08 15.06
C GLU A 246 -14.82 14.07 13.95
N LEU A 247 -15.31 15.32 14.02
CA LEU A 247 -14.91 16.37 13.08
C LEU A 247 -13.77 17.18 13.68
N ILE A 248 -12.65 17.23 12.97
CA ILE A 248 -11.42 17.89 13.42
C ILE A 248 -11.03 18.98 12.41
N GLN A 249 -10.96 20.21 12.90
CA GLN A 249 -10.46 21.33 12.12
C GLN A 249 -8.93 21.35 12.13
N ILE A 250 -8.30 21.48 10.96
CA ILE A 250 -6.84 21.56 10.76
C ILE A 250 -6.41 22.80 9.97
#